data_AF-A0A0K1SL64-F1
#
_entry.id   AF-A0A0K1SL64-F1
#
_cell.length_a   1.000
_cell.length_b   1.000
_cell.length_c   1.000
_cell.angle_alpha   90.00
_cell.angle_beta   90.00
_cell.angle_gamma   90.00
#
_symmetry.space_group_name_H-M   'P 1'
#
loop_
_entity.id
_entity.type
_entity.pdbx_description
1 polymer ?
#
loop_
_entity_poly.entity_id
_entity_poly.type
_entity_poly.pdbx_seq_one_letter_code
_entity_poly.pdbx_strand_id
1 'polypeptide(L)' 'MIIPKNVRDLLGINEGDFLELRVENGKIVLEKERKVDLEEVERKFEEHERRIAYARRASLGDLKGVVLEEEFDD' A
#
# COMPACT_ATOMS: atom_id res chain seq x y z
N MET A 1 6.34 -23.86 16.74
CA MET A 1 6.37 -22.43 17.14
C MET A 1 4.93 -21.95 17.21
N ILE A 2 4.54 -21.21 18.25
CA ILE A 2 3.19 -20.66 18.36
C ILE A 2 3.31 -19.14 18.25
N ILE A 3 2.66 -18.54 17.26
CA ILE A 3 2.59 -17.08 17.11
C ILE A 3 1.46 -16.57 18.01
N PRO A 4 1.74 -15.63 18.94
CA PRO A 4 0.72 -15.04 19.81
C PRO A 4 -0.45 -14.47 19.01
N LYS A 5 -1.68 -14.62 19.53
CA LYS A 5 -2.91 -14.20 18.84
C LYS A 5 -2.86 -12.71 18.43
N ASN A 6 -2.42 -11.84 19.34
CA ASN A 6 -2.30 -10.40 19.08
C ASN A 6 -1.37 -10.08 17.89
N VAL A 7 -0.31 -10.86 17.70
CA VAL A 7 0.61 -10.69 16.56
C VAL A 7 -0.02 -11.17 15.26
N ARG A 8 -0.75 -12.31 15.31
CA ARG A 8 -1.49 -12.83 14.15
C ARG A 8 -2.55 -11.85 13.68
N ASP A 9 -3.34 -11.32 14.60
CA ASP A 9 -4.42 -10.38 14.30
C ASP A 9 -3.86 -9.08 13.70
N LEU A 10 -2.75 -8.56 14.25
CA LEU A 10 -2.08 -7.37 13.74
C LEU A 10 -1.54 -7.53 12.32
N LEU A 11 -0.96 -8.68 12.01
CA LEU A 11 -0.37 -8.97 10.70
C LEU A 11 -1.37 -9.61 9.71
N GLY A 12 -2.62 -9.81 10.14
CA GLY A 12 -3.67 -10.48 9.36
C GLY A 12 -3.31 -11.91 8.97
N ILE A 13 -2.58 -12.65 9.81
CA ILE A 13 -2.18 -14.05 9.57
C ILE A 13 -3.30 -14.98 10.03
N ASN A 14 -3.89 -15.71 9.10
CA ASN A 14 -4.95 -16.69 9.35
C ASN A 14 -4.43 -18.13 9.29
N GLU A 15 -5.23 -19.07 9.79
CA GLU A 15 -4.93 -20.49 9.62
C GLU A 15 -4.94 -20.87 8.13
N GLY A 16 -3.89 -21.55 7.68
CA GLY A 16 -3.70 -21.91 6.28
C GLY A 16 -2.92 -20.89 5.44
N ASP A 17 -2.56 -19.72 6.01
CA ASP A 17 -1.68 -18.77 5.33
C ASP A 17 -0.24 -19.31 5.20
N PHE A 18 0.38 -19.04 4.05
CA PHE A 18 1.79 -19.33 3.82
C PHE A 18 2.65 -18.18 4.36
N LEU A 19 3.68 -18.53 5.13
CA LEU A 19 4.67 -17.60 5.63
C LEU A 19 6.03 -17.94 5.01
N GLU A 20 6.71 -16.93 4.50
CA GLU A 20 8.09 -17.05 4.09
C GLU A 20 9.00 -16.94 5.32
N LEU A 21 9.93 -17.90 5.46
CA LEU A 21 10.87 -17.94 6.56
C LEU A 21 12.27 -17.62 6.04
N ARG A 22 12.89 -16.59 6.60
CA ARG A 22 14.27 -16.21 6.29
C ARG A 22 15.10 -16.12 7.57
N VAL A 23 16.40 -16.37 7.44
CA VAL A 23 17.36 -16.18 8.54
C VAL A 23 18.22 -14.98 8.21
N GLU A 24 18.10 -13.93 9.03
CA GLU A 24 18.86 -12.69 8.86
C GLU A 24 19.52 -12.31 10.18
N ASN A 25 20.83 -12.09 10.18
CA ASN A 25 21.59 -11.66 11.36
C ASN A 25 21.36 -12.55 12.60
N GLY A 26 21.23 -13.86 12.40
CA GLY A 26 20.96 -14.83 13.48
C GLY A 26 19.52 -14.79 14.02
N LYS A 27 18.60 -14.08 13.36
CA LYS A 27 17.17 -14.00 13.71
C LYS A 27 16.34 -14.75 12.67
N ILE A 28 15.21 -15.29 13.11
CA ILE A 28 14.19 -15.85 12.23
C ILE A 28 13.20 -14.73 11.90
N VAL A 29 13.06 -14.42 10.62
CA VAL A 29 12.09 -13.46 10.08
C VAL A 29 10.96 -14.25 9.42
N LEU A 30 9.73 -13.90 9.77
CA LEU A 30 8.51 -14.47 9.20
C LEU A 30 7.76 -13.36 8.47
N GLU A 31 7.62 -13.50 7.16
CA GLU A 31 6.84 -12.58 6.33
C GLU A 31 5.62 -13.31 5.78
N LYS A 32 4.45 -12.66 5.85
CA LYS A 32 3.25 -13.20 5.20
C LYS A 32 3.47 -13.16 3.69
N GLU A 33 3.28 -14.29 3.02
CA GLU A 33 3.32 -14.32 1.57
C GLU A 33 2.19 -13.43 1.02
N ARG A 34 2.55 -12.35 0.35
CA ARG A 34 1.62 -11.49 -0.37
C ARG A 34 1.65 -11.87 -1.83
N LYS A 35 0.65 -12.62 -2.28
CA LYS A 35 0.39 -12.75 -3.71
C LYS A 35 -0.16 -11.42 -4.21
N VAL A 36 0.72 -10.62 -4.83
CA VAL A 36 0.32 -9.42 -5.54
C VAL A 36 -0.08 -9.84 -6.94
N ASP A 37 -1.36 -9.67 -7.26
CA ASP A 37 -1.84 -9.78 -8.64
C ASP A 37 -1.50 -8.47 -9.37
N LEU A 38 -0.52 -8.55 -10.28
CA LEU A 38 -0.07 -7.39 -11.05
C LEU A 38 -1.18 -6.87 -11.98
N GLU A 39 -2.04 -7.75 -12.49
CA GLU A 39 -3.18 -7.34 -13.33
C GLU A 39 -4.21 -6.58 -12.49
N GLU A 40 -4.46 -7.02 -11.25
CA GLU A 40 -5.34 -6.29 -10.34
C GLU A 40 -4.79 -4.89 -10.02
N VAL A 41 -3.48 -4.79 -9.80
CA VAL A 41 -2.81 -3.50 -9.54
C VAL A 41 -2.95 -2.59 -10.75
N GLU A 42 -2.64 -3.07 -11.95
CA GLU A 42 -2.78 -2.31 -13.20
C GLU A 42 -4.21 -1.83 -13.41
N ARG A 43 -5.20 -2.70 -13.23
CA ARG A 43 -6.62 -2.34 -13.33
C ARG A 43 -7.00 -1.22 -12.36
N LYS A 44 -6.50 -1.23 -11.11
CA LYS A 44 -6.77 -0.16 -10.14
C LYS A 44 -6.17 1.18 -10.57
N PHE A 45 -5.00 1.16 -11.20
CA PHE A 45 -4.41 2.38 -11.78
C PHE A 45 -5.26 2.91 -12.94
N GLU A 46 -5.69 2.05 -13.85
CA GLU A 46 -6.57 2.46 -14.96
C GLU A 46 -7.90 3.02 -14.47
N GLU A 47 -8.54 2.36 -13.49
CA GLU A 47 -9.77 2.83 -12.87
C GLU A 47 -9.56 4.20 -12.21
N HIS A 48 -8.44 4.39 -11.52
CA HIS A 48 -8.10 5.67 -10.94
C HIS A 48 -7.93 6.76 -12.01
N GLU A 49 -7.14 6.52 -13.06
CA GLU A 49 -6.94 7.46 -14.17
C GLU A 49 -8.27 7.85 -14.83
N ARG A 50 -9.19 6.88 -15.04
CA ARG A 50 -10.54 7.17 -15.54
C ARG A 50 -11.34 8.02 -14.56
N ARG A 51 -11.27 7.72 -13.26
CA ARG A 51 -11.97 8.49 -12.22
C ARG A 51 -11.48 9.93 -12.16
N ILE A 52 -10.18 10.17 -12.33
CA ILE A 52 -9.57 11.50 -12.28
C ILE A 52 -9.46 12.14 -13.67
N ALA A 53 -10.03 11.55 -14.72
CA ALA A 53 -9.93 12.07 -16.08
C ALA A 53 -10.50 13.49 -16.25
N TYR A 54 -11.36 13.93 -15.33
CA TYR A 54 -11.87 15.30 -15.26
C TYR A 54 -10.83 16.31 -14.77
N ALA A 55 -9.80 15.86 -14.06
CA ALA A 55 -8.78 16.70 -13.47
C ALA A 55 -7.68 17.00 -14.50
N ARG A 56 -7.18 18.24 -14.49
CA ARG A 56 -6.03 18.62 -15.30
C ARG A 56 -4.84 17.78 -14.86
N ARG A 57 -4.17 17.13 -15.83
CA ARG A 57 -2.94 16.37 -15.57
C ARG A 57 -1.88 17.32 -15.01
N ALA A 58 -1.45 17.07 -13.78
CA ALA A 58 -0.42 17.87 -13.13
C ALA A 58 0.94 17.65 -13.80
N SER A 59 1.67 18.74 -13.98
CA SER A 59 3.02 18.80 -14.51
C SER A 59 3.98 19.35 -13.45
N LEU A 60 5.26 18.99 -13.58
CA LEU A 60 6.28 19.48 -12.67
C LEU A 60 6.35 21.00 -12.73
N GLY A 61 6.15 21.65 -11.58
CA GLY A 61 6.11 23.10 -11.47
C GLY A 61 4.71 23.71 -11.48
N ASP A 62 3.64 22.93 -11.66
CA ASP A 62 2.25 23.46 -11.58
C ASP A 62 1.91 24.04 -10.20
N LEU A 63 2.58 23.60 -9.14
CA LEU A 63 2.43 24.16 -7.79
C LEU A 63 3.34 25.37 -7.54
N LYS A 64 4.20 25.77 -8.50
CA LYS A 64 5.14 26.87 -8.33
C LYS A 64 4.37 28.19 -8.42
N GLY A 65 4.00 28.74 -7.26
CA GLY A 65 3.27 30.00 -7.14
C GLY A 65 1.81 29.85 -6.75
N VAL A 66 1.34 28.61 -6.49
CA VAL A 66 0.03 28.39 -5.85
C VAL A 66 0.19 28.70 -4.35
N VAL A 67 -0.52 29.72 -3.88
CA VAL A 67 -0.59 30.09 -2.46
C VAL A 67 -1.79 29.36 -1.87
N LEU A 68 -1.53 28.38 -1.00
CA LEU A 68 -2.56 27.52 -0.39
C LEU A 68 -3.44 28.22 0.66
N GLU A 69 -3.30 29.53 0.86
CA GLU A 69 -4.01 30.25 1.93
C GLU A 69 -5.53 30.30 1.70
N GLU A 70 -6.02 30.20 0.47
CA GLU A 70 -7.47 30.32 0.18
C GLU A 70 -8.27 29.01 0.34
N GLU A 71 -7.64 27.85 0.59
CA GLU A 71 -8.35 26.55 0.71
C GLU A 71 -8.50 26.03 2.16
N PHE A 72 -8.11 26.81 3.17
CA PHE A 72 -8.27 26.44 4.59
C PHE A 72 -9.23 27.35 5.37
N ASP A 73 -9.87 28.31 4.71
CA ASP A 73 -10.94 29.13 5.29
C ASP A 73 -12.32 28.57 4.90
N ASP A 74 -12.70 27.45 5.54
CA ASP A 74 -14.07 27.10 6.00
C ASP A 74 -14.09 25.75 6.74
#